data_AF-A0A348V1T4-F1
#
_entry.id   AF-A0A348V1T4-F1
#
_cell.length_a   1.000
_cell.length_b   1.000
_cell.length_c   1.000
_cell.angle_alpha   90.00
_cell.angle_beta   90.00
_cell.angle_gamma   90.00
#
_symmetry.space_group_name_H-M   'P 1'
#
loop_
_entity.id
_entity.type
_entity.pdbx_description
1 polymer ?
#
loop_
_entity_poly.entity_id
_entity_poly.type
_entity_poly.pdbx_seq_one_letter_code
_entity_poly.pdbx_strand_id
1 'polypeptide(L)' 'MVATSPDGKIVEAIHHTRFPNVLGIQFHPEHYRLWDQNLQVKFQPDGAPTSYWEILNSNPPSLEFHRKLWAWFGEAMK' A
#
# COMPACT_ATOMS: atom_id res chain seq x y z
N MET A 1 -8.92 -12.22 -9.79
CA MET A 1 -7.48 -12.46 -9.53
C MET A 1 -7.17 -12.20 -8.06
N VAL A 2 -6.06 -12.71 -7.54
CA VAL A 2 -5.69 -12.63 -6.12
C VAL A 2 -4.23 -12.15 -6.02
N ALA A 3 -3.97 -11.17 -5.13
CA ALA A 3 -2.63 -10.77 -4.74
C ALA A 3 -2.29 -11.35 -3.36
N THR A 4 -1.03 -11.71 -3.15
CA THR A 4 -0.58 -12.38 -1.92
C THR A 4 0.65 -11.71 -1.31
N SER A 5 0.91 -12.00 -0.03
CA SER A 5 2.15 -11.68 0.66
C SER A 5 3.39 -12.18 -0.10
N PRO A 6 4.60 -11.65 0.17
CA PRO A 6 5.83 -12.09 -0.49
C PRO A 6 6.10 -13.60 -0.38
N ASP A 7 5.66 -14.25 0.69
CA ASP A 7 5.78 -15.70 0.88
C ASP A 7 4.58 -16.51 0.32
N GLY A 8 3.61 -15.84 -0.29
CA GLY A 8 2.46 -16.42 -0.97
C GLY A 8 1.37 -16.97 -0.03
N LYS A 9 1.50 -16.80 1.29
CA LYS A 9 0.61 -17.46 2.26
C LYS A 9 -0.62 -16.65 2.63
N ILE A 10 -0.54 -15.33 2.52
CA ILE A 10 -1.61 -14.42 2.95
C ILE A 10 -2.19 -13.76 1.71
N VAL A 11 -3.51 -13.84 1.55
CA VAL A 11 -4.22 -13.10 0.50
C VAL A 11 -4.40 -11.66 0.94
N GLU A 12 -3.84 -10.72 0.17
CA GLU A 12 -3.83 -9.30 0.51
C GLU A 12 -4.86 -8.50 -0.29
N ALA A 13 -5.19 -8.95 -1.51
CA ALA A 13 -6.23 -8.36 -2.34
C ALA A 13 -6.95 -9.39 -3.21
N ILE A 14 -8.26 -9.20 -3.42
CA ILE A 14 -9.11 -10.01 -4.29
C ILE A 14 -9.89 -9.12 -5.26
N HIS A 15 -9.90 -9.53 -6.52
CA HIS A 15 -10.70 -8.88 -7.56
C HIS A 15 -11.95 -9.71 -7.86
N HIS A 16 -13.12 -9.06 -7.84
CA HIS A 16 -14.40 -9.73 -8.03
C HIS A 16 -14.62 -10.13 -9.49
N THR A 17 -15.04 -11.36 -9.74
CA THR A 17 -15.20 -11.91 -11.11
C THR A 17 -16.47 -11.42 -11.83
N ARG A 18 -17.56 -11.21 -11.09
CA ARG A 18 -18.82 -10.64 -11.62
C ARG A 18 -18.83 -9.11 -11.74
N PHE A 19 -18.19 -8.40 -10.81
CA PHE A 19 -18.21 -6.94 -10.73
C PHE A 19 -16.79 -6.41 -10.93
N PRO A 20 -16.43 -5.99 -12.16
CA PRO A 20 -15.03 -5.70 -12.51
C PRO A 20 -14.42 -4.53 -11.73
N ASN A 21 -15.22 -3.67 -11.12
CA ASN A 21 -14.76 -2.51 -10.36
C ASN A 21 -14.75 -2.76 -8.84
N VAL A 22 -14.94 -4.02 -8.41
CA VAL A 22 -14.91 -4.39 -6.99
C VAL A 22 -13.58 -5.05 -6.65
N LEU A 23 -12.84 -4.38 -5.76
CA LEU A 23 -11.60 -4.87 -5.17
C LEU A 23 -11.78 -4.96 -3.65
N GLY A 24 -11.57 -6.16 -3.11
CA GLY A 24 -11.46 -6.37 -1.68
C GLY A 24 -9.99 -6.34 -1.28
N ILE A 25 -9.62 -5.55 -0.28
CA ILE A 25 -8.26 -5.44 0.24
C ILE A 25 -8.25 -5.69 1.74
N GLN A 26 -7.27 -6.44 2.22
CA GLN A 26 -7.18 -6.80 3.65
C GLN A 26 -6.71 -5.63 4.51
N PHE A 27 -5.85 -4.78 3.96
CA PHE A 27 -5.30 -3.63 4.68
C PHE A 27 -6.14 -2.39 4.42
N HIS A 28 -6.32 -1.57 5.45
CA HIS A 28 -6.94 -0.26 5.28
C HIS A 28 -6.07 0.52 4.30
N PRO A 29 -6.63 0.94 3.16
CA PRO A 29 -5.89 1.64 2.15
C PRO A 29 -5.54 3.00 2.72
N GLU A 30 -4.32 3.07 3.20
CA GLU A 30 -3.49 4.25 3.18
C GLU A 30 -3.91 5.41 4.08
N HIS A 31 -3.14 5.59 5.15
CA HIS A 31 -3.13 6.85 5.86
C HIS A 31 -2.44 7.91 4.98
N TYR A 32 -3.01 9.12 4.84
CA TYR A 32 -2.41 10.21 4.05
C TYR A 32 -0.93 10.51 4.39
N ARG A 33 -0.50 10.15 5.60
CA ARG A 33 0.87 10.30 6.10
C ARG A 33 1.89 9.44 5.35
N LEU A 34 1.47 8.43 4.59
CA LEU A 34 2.36 7.68 3.70
C LEU A 34 2.99 8.57 2.62
N TRP A 35 2.32 9.68 2.26
CA TRP A 35 2.78 10.63 1.24
C TRP A 35 3.44 11.89 1.82
N ASP A 36 3.49 12.03 3.15
CA ASP A 36 4.13 13.16 3.81
C ASP A 36 5.61 12.85 4.07
N GLN A 37 6.48 13.37 3.21
CA GLN A 37 7.94 13.23 3.35
C GLN A 37 8.51 13.98 4.55
N ASN A 38 7.80 14.99 5.05
CA ASN A 38 8.26 15.84 6.14
C ASN A 38 7.91 15.26 7.52
N LEU A 39 6.96 14.32 7.58
CA LEU A 39 6.59 13.67 8.83
C LEU A 39 7.71 12.76 9.32
N GLN A 40 8.33 13.14 10.43
CA GLN A 40 9.35 12.34 11.11
C GLN A 40 8.73 11.60 12.30
N VAL A 41 8.76 10.27 12.25
CA VAL A 41 8.24 9.38 13.29
C VAL A 41 9.38 8.51 13.79
N LYS A 42 9.47 8.37 15.11
CA LYS A 42 10.41 7.46 15.75
C LYS A 42 9.74 6.10 15.97
N PHE A 43 10.12 5.11 15.16
CA PHE A 43 9.52 3.77 15.18
C PHE A 43 10.15 2.83 16.22
N GLN A 44 11.38 3.10 16.63
CA GLN A 44 12.14 2.31 17.61
C GLN A 44 12.65 3.24 18.72
N PRO A 45 12.66 2.81 19.99
CA PRO A 45 13.08 3.66 21.13
C PRO A 45 14.49 4.26 20.99
N ASP A 46 15.39 3.60 20.28
CA ASP A 46 16.78 3.97 20.01
C ASP A 46 17.03 4.36 18.53
N GLY A 47 16.06 4.10 17.65
CA GLY A 47 16.18 4.42 16.22
C GLY A 47 16.13 5.91 15.90
N ALA A 48 16.76 6.29 14.80
CA ALA A 48 16.59 7.61 14.21
C ALA A 48 15.13 7.79 13.73
N PRO A 49 14.54 8.99 13.87
CA PRO A 49 13.29 9.30 13.22
C PRO A 49 13.40 9.09 11.70
N THR A 50 12.33 8.59 11.09
CA THR A 50 12.18 8.47 9.65
C THR A 50 10.73 8.74 9.26
N SER A 51 10.42 8.84 7.96
CA SER A 51 9.05 8.99 7.47
C SER A 51 8.47 7.66 6.99
N TYR A 52 7.14 7.54 6.98
CA TYR A 52 6.49 6.41 6.33
C TYR A 52 6.84 6.34 4.85
N TRP A 53 6.99 7.51 4.21
CA TRP A 53 7.40 7.61 2.81
C TRP A 53 8.77 6.96 2.59
N GLU A 54 9.76 7.27 3.44
CA GLU A 54 11.11 6.69 3.32
C GLU A 54 11.05 5.18 3.50
N ILE A 55 10.30 4.69 4.50
CA ILE A 55 10.11 3.25 4.71
C ILE A 55 9.55 2.59 3.45
N LEU A 56 8.52 3.14 2.82
CA LEU A 56 7.95 2.59 1.59
C LEU A 56 8.91 2.67 0.40
N ASN A 57 9.64 3.78 0.28
CA ASN A 57 10.55 4.05 -0.81
C ASN A 57 11.81 3.15 -0.76
N SER A 58 12.34 2.87 0.43
CA SER A 58 13.50 1.99 0.61
C SER A 58 13.17 0.49 0.56
N ASN A 59 11.89 0.10 0.56
CA ASN A 59 11.45 -1.30 0.57
C ASN A 59 10.62 -1.64 -0.69
N PRO A 60 11.26 -1.82 -1.86
CA PRO A 60 10.53 -2.25 -3.05
C PRO A 60 9.91 -3.65 -2.85
N PRO A 61 8.70 -3.90 -3.39
CA PRO A 61 7.92 -3.04 -4.28
C PRO A 61 6.86 -2.16 -3.58
N SER A 62 6.98 -1.88 -2.28
CA SER A 62 5.90 -1.27 -1.48
C SER A 62 5.40 0.06 -2.05
N LEU A 63 6.27 1.04 -2.33
CA LEU A 63 5.83 2.31 -2.92
C LEU A 63 5.15 2.14 -4.30
N GLU A 64 5.63 1.20 -5.10
CA GLU A 64 5.04 0.90 -6.41
C GLU A 64 3.65 0.29 -6.29
N PHE A 65 3.44 -0.60 -5.31
CA PHE A 65 2.13 -1.17 -4.99
C PHE A 65 1.10 -0.07 -4.69
N HIS A 66 1.45 0.88 -3.81
CA HIS A 66 0.59 2.00 -3.47
C HIS A 66 0.23 2.87 -4.69
N ARG A 67 1.22 3.19 -5.54
CA ARG A 67 0.98 3.93 -6.79
C ARG A 67 0.05 3.18 -7.75
N LYS A 68 0.24 1.87 -7.91
CA LYS A 68 -0.60 1.03 -8.77
C LYS A 68 -2.03 0.93 -8.26
N LEU A 69 -2.22 0.86 -6.94
CA LEU A 69 -3.54 0.86 -6.32
C LEU A 69 -4.32 2.16 -6.65
N TRP A 70 -3.68 3.33 -6.53
CA TRP A 70 -4.31 4.60 -6.88
C TRP A 70 -4.56 4.77 -8.37
N ALA A 71 -3.64 4.31 -9.23
CA ALA A 71 -3.85 4.31 -10.67
C ALA A 71 -5.09 3.47 -11.04
N TRP A 72 -5.19 2.26 -10.50
CA TRP A 72 -6.36 1.38 -10.67
C TRP A 72 -7.65 2.04 -10.17
N PHE A 73 -7.63 2.65 -8.97
CA PHE A 73 -8.79 3.34 -8.42
C PHE A 73 -9.22 4.53 -9.30
N GLY A 74 -8.26 5.35 -9.74
CA GLY A 74 -8.52 6.48 -10.62
C GLY A 74 -9.08 6.07 -11.98
N GLU A 75 -8.67 4.93 -12.53
CA GLU A 75 -9.24 4.35 -13.75
C GLU A 75 -10.68 3.88 -13.54
N ALA A 76 -10.99 3.26 -12.39
CA ALA A 76 -12.33 2.78 -12.07
C ALA A 76 -13.36 3.91 -11.82
N MET A 77 -12.90 5.14 -11.56
CA MET A 77 -13.73 6.31 -11.28
C MET A 77 -13.97 7.22 -12.51
N LYS A 78 -13.44 6.87 -13.68
CA LYS A 78 -13.74 7.54 -14.96
C LYS A 78 -15.07 7.05 -15.53
#